data_AF-A0A2E9YN61-F1
#
_entry.id   AF-A0A2E9YN61-F1
#
_cell.length_a   1.000
_cell.length_b   1.000
_cell.length_c   1.000
_cell.angle_alpha   90.00
_cell.angle_beta   90.00
_cell.angle_gamma   90.00
#
_symmetry.space_group_name_H-M   'P 1'
#
loop_
_entity.id
_entity.type
_entity.pdbx_description
1 polymer ?
#
loop_
_entity_poly.entity_id
_entity_poly.type
_entity_poly.pdbx_seq_one_letter_code
_entity_poly.pdbx_strand_id
1 'polypeptide(L)' 'MFATSFDILKWADSQNVAIGAFNVYNFEGIKAVIEAAEEEGTPIIIQMHPASLQRGSK' A
#
# COMPACT_ATOMS: atom_id res chain seq x y z
N MET A 1 10.81 1.65 1.20
CA MET A 1 11.11 1.15 2.56
C MET A 1 9.80 0.83 3.25
N PHE A 2 9.72 -0.25 4.03
CA PHE A 2 8.50 -0.54 4.81
C PHE A 2 8.43 0.35 6.05
N ALA A 3 7.22 0.78 6.39
CA ALA A 3 6.92 1.56 7.59
C ALA A 3 5.66 1.02 8.26
N THR A 4 5.44 1.36 9.53
CA THR A 4 4.18 1.01 10.17
C THR A 4 3.06 1.87 9.61
N SER A 5 1.82 1.35 9.59
CA SER A 5 0.67 2.16 9.20
C SER A 5 0.49 3.38 10.11
N PHE A 6 0.88 3.29 11.37
CA PHE A 6 0.88 4.42 12.29
C PHE A 6 1.81 5.55 11.84
N ASP A 7 3.04 5.24 11.43
CA ASP A 7 3.99 6.25 10.95
C ASP A 7 3.52 6.92 9.66
N ILE A 8 2.94 6.13 8.74
CA ILE A 8 2.36 6.64 7.49
C ILE A 8 1.18 7.59 7.79
N LEU A 9 0.27 7.20 8.66
CA LEU A 9 -0.89 8.02 9.04
C LEU A 9 -0.48 9.28 9.81
N LYS A 10 0.54 9.19 10.68
CA LYS A 10 1.10 10.34 11.38
C LYS A 10 1.76 11.33 10.42
N TRP A 11 2.48 10.83 9.41
CA TRP A 11 3.02 11.66 8.34
C TRP A 11 1.89 12.36 7.57
N ALA A 12 0.84 11.62 7.19
CA ALA A 12 -0.30 12.14 6.45
C ALA A 12 -1.02 13.28 7.20
N ASP A 13 -1.26 13.07 8.49
CA ASP A 13 -1.84 14.08 9.40
C ASP A 13 -0.97 15.34 9.46
N SER A 14 0.36 15.18 9.59
CA SER A 14 1.31 16.31 9.60
C SER A 14 1.33 17.12 8.30
N GLN A 15 1.00 16.49 7.16
CA GLN A 15 0.93 17.13 5.86
C GLN A 15 -0.49 17.59 5.50
N ASN A 16 -1.49 17.29 6.35
CA ASN A 16 -2.91 17.53 6.10
C ASN A 16 -3.38 16.91 4.77
N VAL A 17 -2.95 15.67 4.50
CA VAL A 17 -3.31 14.89 3.32
C VAL A 17 -3.91 13.54 3.71
N ALA A 18 -4.62 12.92 2.76
CA ALA A 18 -5.05 11.52 2.89
C ALA A 18 -4.03 10.59 2.21
N ILE A 19 -3.97 9.33 2.68
CA ILE A 19 -3.15 8.28 2.08
C ILE A 19 -4.06 7.21 1.47
N GLY A 20 -3.73 6.79 0.25
CA GLY A 20 -4.39 5.69 -0.42
C GLY A 20 -4.09 4.36 0.26
N ALA A 21 -5.15 3.62 0.59
CA ALA A 21 -5.07 2.23 1.04
C ALA A 21 -5.66 1.32 -0.04
N PHE A 22 -4.80 0.53 -0.68
CA PHE A 22 -5.14 -0.22 -1.88
C PHE A 22 -5.25 -1.71 -1.56
N ASN A 23 -6.42 -2.28 -1.81
CA ASN A 23 -6.60 -3.72 -1.75
C ASN A 23 -5.93 -4.38 -2.97
N VAL A 24 -4.99 -5.28 -2.71
CA VAL A 24 -4.29 -6.07 -3.72
C VAL A 24 -4.58 -7.55 -3.54
N TYR A 25 -4.66 -8.27 -4.67
CA TYR A 25 -5.08 -9.68 -4.69
C TYR A 25 -4.08 -10.61 -5.37
N ASN A 26 -3.10 -10.06 -6.08
CA ASN A 26 -2.06 -10.77 -6.83
C ASN A 26 -0.80 -9.91 -6.96
N PHE A 27 0.22 -10.44 -7.63
CA PHE A 27 1.50 -9.78 -7.81
C PHE A 27 1.43 -8.58 -8.76
N GLU A 28 0.62 -8.68 -9.81
CA GLU A 28 0.39 -7.60 -10.77
C GLU A 28 -0.22 -6.38 -10.08
N GLY A 29 -1.20 -6.59 -9.20
CA GLY A 29 -1.80 -5.52 -8.40
C GLY A 29 -0.81 -4.87 -7.44
N ILE A 30 0.08 -5.65 -6.82
CA ILE A 30 1.16 -5.10 -5.98
C ILE A 30 2.07 -4.19 -6.81
N LYS A 31 2.53 -4.67 -7.97
CA LYS A 31 3.41 -3.88 -8.86
C LYS A 31 2.76 -2.58 -9.30
N ALA A 32 1.53 -2.63 -9.80
CA ALA A 32 0.82 -1.46 -10.30
C ALA A 32 0.69 -0.35 -9.24
N VAL A 33 0.39 -0.74 -7.99
CA VAL A 33 0.25 0.24 -6.90
C VAL A 33 1.62 0.78 -6.45
N ILE A 34 2.68 -0.03 -6.45
CA ILE A 34 4.04 0.45 -6.15
C ILE A 34 4.53 1.41 -7.21
N GLU A 35 4.39 1.07 -8.50
CA GLU A 35 4.79 1.92 -9.62
C GLU A 35 4.09 3.29 -9.55
N ALA A 36 2.77 3.29 -9.32
CA ALA A 36 2.03 4.54 -9.14
C ALA A 36 2.51 5.37 -7.92
N ALA A 37 2.86 4.72 -6.81
CA ALA A 37 3.39 5.42 -5.64
C ALA A 37 4.79 6.01 -5.88
N GLU A 38 5.62 5.32 -6.66
CA GLU A 38 6.94 5.80 -7.06
C GLU A 38 6.84 6.99 -8.03
N GLU A 39 5.92 6.95 -8.99
CA GLU A 39 5.65 8.05 -9.92
C GLU A 39 5.11 9.30 -9.20
N GLU A 40 4.20 9.13 -8.25
CA GLU A 40 3.61 10.22 -7.47
C GLU A 40 4.50 10.70 -6.32
N GLY A 41 5.53 9.93 -5.95
CA GLY A 41 6.42 10.26 -4.83
C GLY A 41 5.70 10.30 -3.48
N THR A 42 4.61 9.55 -3.31
CA THR A 42 3.78 9.55 -2.09
C THR A 42 3.73 8.18 -1.43
N PRO A 43 3.66 8.11 -0.08
CA PRO A 43 3.51 6.83 0.59
C PRO A 43 2.11 6.26 0.36
N ILE A 44 2.01 4.94 0.38
CA ILE A 44 0.78 4.18 0.20
C ILE A 44 0.64 3.10 1.27
N ILE A 45 -0.58 2.61 1.47
CA ILE A 45 -0.85 1.42 2.28
C ILE A 45 -1.29 0.30 1.34
N ILE A 46 -0.55 -0.81 1.34
CA ILE A 46 -0.92 -2.02 0.62
C ILE A 46 -1.73 -2.91 1.56
N GLN A 47 -2.98 -3.20 1.20
CA GLN A 47 -3.89 -4.04 1.96
C GLN A 47 -4.10 -5.36 1.25
N MET A 48 -3.95 -6.45 1.99
CA MET A 48 -4.08 -7.80 1.42
C MET A 48 -5.11 -8.58 2.22
N HIS A 49 -6.11 -9.12 1.52
CA HIS A 49 -7.07 -10.00 2.16
C HIS A 49 -6.36 -11.33 2.53
N PRO A 50 -6.57 -11.90 3.73
CA PRO A 50 -5.90 -13.14 4.13
C PRO A 50 -6.10 -14.32 3.15
N ALA A 51 -7.26 -14.37 2.49
CA ALA A 51 -7.52 -15.38 1.46
C ALA A 51 -6.63 -15.24 0.21
N SER A 52 -6.16 -14.03 -0.11
CA SER A 52 -5.25 -13.79 -1.24
C SER A 52 -3.89 -14.44 -1.01
N LEU A 53 -3.40 -14.47 0.23
CA LEU A 53 -2.17 -15.17 0.61
C LEU A 53 -2.27 -16.67 0.34
N GLN A 54 -3.38 -17.29 0.72
CA GLN A 54 -3.59 -18.72 0.54
C GLN A 54 -3.67 -19.14 -0.93
N ARG A 55 -4.19 -18.26 -1.80
CA ARG A 55 -4.32 -18.53 -3.24
C ARG A 55 -3.03 -18.26 -4.02
N GLY A 56 -2.26 -17.24 -3.64
CA GLY A 56 -0.99 -16.91 -4.29
C GLY A 56 0.17 -17.82 -3.92
N SER A 57 -0.02 -18.73 -2.95
CA SER A 57 1.00 -19.68 -2.47
C SER A 57 0.91 -21.05 -3.17
N LYS A 58 0.11 -21.17 -4.23
CA LYS A 58 -0.02 -22.37 -5.06
C LYS A 58 0.58 -22.15 -6.44
#